data_AF-A0A2K9LWJ4-F1
#
_entry.id   AF-A0A2K9LWJ4-F1
#
_cell.length_a   1.000
_cell.length_b   1.000
_cell.length_c   1.000
_cell.angle_alpha   90.00
_cell.angle_beta   90.00
_cell.angle_gamma   90.00
#
_symmetry.space_group_name_H-M   'P 1'
#
loop_
_entity.id
_entity.type
_entity.pdbx_description
1 polymer ?
#
loop_
_entity_poly.entity_id
_entity_poly.type
_entity_poly.pdbx_seq_one_letter_code
_entity_poly.pdbx_strand_id
1 'polypeptide(L)'
;MLKDFKGYGLKEIVTEVTEFLQKEDFTLLYLKETVFFPESAGQIGDSGIIIFDEIEYKIIGLAISDNKVVHKVEKINNIKVGSPIKAKIDSEKRYAVSKNHSAAHLLFDTLREMFPTSVGKGYFNDEYGLRIDMQIEEKIDWGTAYIINKRVTEKRRTVSYKEEIIVDAKTAKEQYNLSIEFNNKEIEGDLRIVKFGDVSMQLCSGTHVDNLLEIPEFVIVNFETKGKNIYRFYAITETPYLYKYLDSLQTDEWAEMLVVDARYETYKNKYGRDEMLESVFDNFFALKKDLEGSNRDTFFKLKILISDLRKNMERYMLMVESKRKDELYKKYIDIKPDIAGENNIFIIKDGDLETKEMNFICDLILKNNSNSYVEVIDKFETKFFCKSNCSIIAIERMKNHDKFNVEGGGNAKTAQGKIIWRDELN
;
A
#
# COMPACT_ATOMS: atom_id res chain seq x y z
N MET A 1 -25.76 17.87 9.13
CA MET A 1 -26.14 17.47 7.75
C MET A 1 -25.97 18.63 6.78
N LEU A 2 -25.86 18.35 5.46
CA LEU A 2 -25.82 19.41 4.44
C LEU A 2 -27.18 20.10 4.32
N LYS A 3 -27.19 21.43 4.30
CA LYS A 3 -28.42 22.20 4.11
C LYS A 3 -28.89 22.08 2.66
N ASP A 4 -30.21 22.00 2.47
CA ASP A 4 -30.86 22.01 1.15
C ASP A 4 -30.48 20.85 0.20
N PHE A 5 -29.83 19.81 0.73
CA PHE A 5 -29.45 18.62 -0.03
C PHE A 5 -30.64 17.65 -0.17
N LYS A 6 -30.99 17.30 -1.40
CA LYS A 6 -32.05 16.34 -1.77
C LYS A 6 -31.52 15.07 -2.42
N GLY A 7 -30.20 14.99 -2.59
CA GLY A 7 -29.54 13.93 -3.35
C GLY A 7 -29.55 12.54 -2.72
N TYR A 8 -30.11 12.37 -1.51
CA TYR A 8 -30.36 11.03 -0.94
C TYR A 8 -31.51 10.30 -1.65
N GLY A 9 -32.54 11.03 -2.07
CA GLY A 9 -33.72 10.46 -2.75
C GLY A 9 -33.87 10.84 -4.21
N LEU A 10 -33.23 11.93 -4.65
CA LEU A 10 -33.34 12.47 -6.01
C LEU A 10 -32.00 12.39 -6.74
N LYS A 11 -32.06 12.03 -8.03
CA LYS A 11 -30.90 12.03 -8.95
C LYS A 11 -30.84 13.28 -9.83
N GLU A 12 -31.98 13.93 -10.00
CA GLU A 12 -32.12 15.21 -10.69
C GLU A 12 -33.17 16.08 -10.02
N ILE A 13 -33.04 17.39 -10.17
CA ILE A 13 -33.98 18.37 -9.62
C ILE A 13 -34.01 19.62 -10.49
N VAL A 14 -35.20 20.20 -10.66
CA VAL A 14 -35.35 21.58 -11.16
C VAL A 14 -35.29 22.51 -9.96
N THR A 15 -34.35 23.45 -9.98
CA THR A 15 -34.05 24.34 -8.85
C THR A 15 -33.71 25.74 -9.34
N GLU A 16 -33.40 26.65 -8.42
CA GLU A 16 -33.14 28.06 -8.70
C GLU A 16 -31.72 28.44 -8.25
N VAL A 17 -31.05 29.28 -9.04
CA VAL A 17 -29.77 29.88 -8.66
C VAL A 17 -30.02 30.93 -7.58
N THR A 18 -29.43 30.74 -6.39
CA THR A 18 -29.56 31.69 -5.28
C THR A 18 -28.43 32.71 -5.29
N GLU A 19 -27.22 32.28 -5.61
CA GLU A 19 -26.03 33.13 -5.71
C GLU A 19 -25.11 32.56 -6.81
N PHE A 20 -24.35 33.41 -7.49
CA PHE A 20 -23.34 32.96 -8.44
C PHE A 20 -22.13 33.90 -8.49
N LEU A 21 -21.00 33.36 -8.91
CA LEU A 21 -19.78 34.12 -9.19
C LEU A 21 -19.18 33.66 -10.50
N GLN A 22 -19.16 34.55 -11.50
CA GLN A 22 -18.49 34.30 -12.77
C GLN A 22 -16.99 34.52 -12.63
N LYS A 23 -16.21 33.54 -13.09
CA LYS A 23 -14.76 33.62 -13.27
C LYS A 23 -14.43 33.55 -14.75
N GLU A 24 -13.16 33.71 -15.09
CA GLU A 24 -12.70 33.71 -16.48
C GLU A 24 -13.03 32.39 -17.19
N ASP A 25 -12.78 31.25 -16.53
CA ASP A 25 -12.92 29.90 -17.13
C ASP A 25 -14.10 29.08 -16.59
N PHE A 26 -14.75 29.52 -15.50
CA PHE A 26 -15.80 28.75 -14.83
C PHE A 26 -16.80 29.65 -14.10
N THR A 27 -17.93 29.08 -13.70
CA THR A 27 -18.91 29.75 -12.84
C THR A 27 -19.04 28.98 -11.52
N LEU A 28 -19.11 29.69 -10.39
CA LEU A 28 -19.52 29.11 -9.11
C LEU A 28 -21.01 29.36 -8.90
N LEU A 29 -21.76 28.33 -8.53
CA LEU A 29 -23.19 28.41 -8.28
C LEU A 29 -23.56 27.93 -6.87
N TYR A 30 -24.43 28.69 -6.23
CA TYR A 30 -25.23 28.26 -5.09
C TYR A 30 -26.65 28.04 -5.57
N LEU A 31 -27.22 26.89 -5.22
CA LEU A 31 -28.55 26.48 -5.61
C LEU A 31 -29.47 26.51 -4.40
N LYS A 32 -30.76 26.73 -4.64
CA LYS A 32 -31.78 26.69 -3.59
C LYS A 32 -31.90 25.30 -2.97
N GLU A 33 -31.82 24.27 -3.80
CA GLU A 33 -31.76 22.85 -3.42
C GLU A 33 -30.82 22.14 -4.38
N THR A 34 -30.10 21.11 -3.93
CA THR A 34 -29.14 20.38 -4.77
C THR A 34 -29.22 18.87 -4.60
N VAL A 35 -28.94 18.14 -5.68
CA VAL A 35 -28.76 16.68 -5.70
C VAL A 35 -27.30 16.25 -5.61
N PHE A 36 -26.35 17.19 -5.70
CA PHE A 36 -24.91 16.92 -5.69
C PHE A 36 -24.37 16.81 -4.27
N PHE A 37 -23.78 15.67 -3.95
CA PHE A 37 -23.06 15.41 -2.72
C PHE A 37 -21.59 15.86 -2.91
N PRO A 38 -21.10 16.80 -2.11
CA PRO A 38 -19.72 17.26 -2.15
C PRO A 38 -18.78 16.22 -1.53
N GLU A 39 -17.48 16.32 -1.85
CA GLU A 39 -16.47 15.50 -1.19
C GLU A 39 -16.49 15.75 0.33
N SER A 40 -16.88 14.73 1.09
CA SER A 40 -17.03 14.80 2.55
C SER A 40 -17.19 13.41 3.15
N ALA A 41 -16.94 13.27 4.46
CA ALA A 41 -16.95 11.97 5.15
C ALA A 41 -16.05 10.91 4.47
N GLY A 42 -15.00 11.36 3.76
CA GLY A 42 -14.10 10.57 2.92
C GLY A 42 -14.73 9.98 1.65
N GLN A 43 -15.98 10.31 1.33
CA GLN A 43 -16.58 9.99 0.05
C GLN A 43 -16.18 11.03 -1.00
N ILE A 44 -15.80 10.59 -2.21
CA ILE A 44 -15.57 11.47 -3.35
C ILE A 44 -16.85 12.26 -3.71
N GLY A 45 -16.68 13.51 -4.16
CA GLY A 45 -17.80 14.33 -4.63
C GLY A 45 -18.41 13.80 -5.93
N ASP A 46 -19.68 14.09 -6.14
CA ASP A 46 -20.37 13.74 -7.37
C ASP A 46 -19.85 14.47 -8.60
N SER A 47 -20.01 13.81 -9.73
CA SER A 47 -20.00 14.44 -11.05
C SER A 47 -21.42 14.54 -11.61
N GLY A 48 -21.57 15.30 -12.68
CA GLY A 48 -22.82 15.44 -13.42
C GLY A 48 -22.85 16.76 -14.19
N ILE A 49 -24.06 17.24 -14.44
CA ILE A 49 -24.31 18.41 -15.27
C ILE A 49 -25.35 19.35 -14.66
N ILE A 50 -25.23 20.62 -15.01
CA ILE A 50 -26.28 21.63 -14.91
C ILE A 50 -26.81 21.90 -16.31
N ILE A 51 -28.14 21.94 -16.45
CA ILE A 51 -28.82 22.31 -17.69
C ILE A 51 -29.45 23.68 -17.47
N PHE A 52 -29.04 24.65 -18.28
CA PHE A 52 -29.55 26.02 -18.27
C PHE A 52 -29.76 26.48 -19.72
N ASP A 53 -30.93 27.01 -20.03
CA ASP A 53 -31.34 27.40 -21.39
C ASP A 53 -31.11 26.27 -22.44
N GLU A 54 -31.48 25.04 -22.10
CA GLU A 54 -31.29 23.82 -22.93
C GLU A 54 -29.82 23.47 -23.25
N ILE A 55 -28.85 24.11 -22.58
CA ILE A 55 -27.42 23.83 -22.72
C ILE A 55 -26.92 23.10 -21.47
N GLU A 56 -26.17 22.02 -21.68
CA GLU A 56 -25.51 21.26 -20.62
C GLU A 56 -24.14 21.84 -20.28
N TYR A 57 -23.88 22.00 -18.98
CA TYR A 57 -22.62 22.47 -18.42
C TYR A 57 -22.12 21.45 -17.39
N LYS A 58 -20.88 20.98 -17.54
CA LYS A 58 -20.32 19.98 -16.63
C LYS A 58 -20.00 20.56 -15.26
N ILE A 59 -20.21 19.75 -14.23
CA ILE A 59 -19.66 19.98 -12.89
C ILE A 59 -18.17 19.66 -12.93
N ILE A 60 -17.35 20.65 -12.61
CA ILE A 60 -15.88 20.56 -12.56
C ILE A 60 -15.41 20.30 -11.12
N GLY A 61 -16.21 20.70 -10.12
CA GLY A 61 -15.90 20.45 -8.73
C GLY A 61 -17.01 20.86 -7.79
N LEU A 62 -16.97 20.32 -6.57
CA LEU A 62 -17.91 20.62 -5.50
C LEU A 62 -17.11 21.00 -4.26
N ALA A 63 -17.61 21.97 -3.50
CA ALA A 63 -17.05 22.37 -2.22
C ALA A 63 -18.16 22.65 -1.21
N ILE A 64 -17.80 22.74 0.07
CA ILE A 64 -18.73 23.14 1.14
C ILE A 64 -18.32 24.53 1.62
N SER A 65 -19.27 25.46 1.69
CA SER A 65 -19.12 26.77 2.32
C SER A 65 -20.37 27.04 3.17
N ASP A 66 -20.19 27.35 4.45
CA ASP A 66 -21.29 27.65 5.38
C ASP A 66 -22.44 26.62 5.35
N ASN A 67 -22.08 25.33 5.37
CA ASN A 67 -22.99 24.18 5.28
C ASN A 67 -23.83 24.09 3.98
N LYS A 68 -23.52 24.89 2.96
CA LYS A 68 -24.08 24.82 1.61
C LYS A 68 -23.07 24.21 0.63
N VAL A 69 -23.60 23.57 -0.41
CA VAL A 69 -22.78 23.05 -1.52
C VAL A 69 -22.53 24.16 -2.53
N VAL A 70 -21.25 24.37 -2.85
CA VAL A 70 -20.78 25.26 -3.92
C VAL A 70 -20.49 24.42 -5.15
N HIS A 71 -21.07 24.78 -6.28
CA HIS A 71 -20.93 24.03 -7.54
C HIS A 71 -20.00 24.80 -8.47
N LYS A 72 -18.82 24.27 -8.73
CA LYS A 72 -17.93 24.77 -9.79
C LYS A 72 -18.34 24.11 -11.10
N VAL A 73 -18.85 24.90 -12.03
CA VAL A 73 -19.34 24.43 -13.35
C VAL A 73 -18.57 25.09 -14.49
N GLU A 74 -18.61 24.48 -15.68
CA GLU A 74 -18.19 25.13 -16.91
C GLU A 74 -18.82 26.54 -17.04
N LYS A 75 -18.12 27.45 -17.71
CA LYS A 75 -18.52 28.85 -17.78
C LYS A 75 -19.93 29.00 -18.36
N ILE A 76 -20.83 29.53 -17.53
CA ILE A 76 -22.20 29.89 -17.93
C ILE A 76 -22.30 31.39 -18.11
N ASN A 77 -22.68 31.83 -19.30
CA ASN A 77 -22.97 33.24 -19.60
C ASN A 77 -24.46 33.55 -19.34
N ASN A 78 -24.78 34.81 -19.06
CA ASN A 78 -26.15 35.32 -18.90
C ASN A 78 -26.99 34.71 -17.75
N ILE A 79 -26.38 33.96 -16.84
CA ILE A 79 -27.06 33.46 -15.64
C ILE A 79 -27.40 34.60 -14.67
N LYS A 80 -28.54 34.50 -13.99
CA LYS A 80 -29.00 35.48 -13.00
C LYS A 80 -29.47 34.78 -11.72
N VAL A 81 -29.50 35.52 -10.62
CA VAL A 81 -30.20 35.06 -9.42
C VAL A 81 -31.67 34.85 -9.75
N GLY A 82 -32.23 33.73 -9.31
CA GLY A 82 -33.59 33.28 -9.62
C GLY A 82 -33.73 32.53 -10.95
N SER A 83 -32.66 32.38 -11.74
CA SER A 83 -32.70 31.57 -12.95
C SER A 83 -33.08 30.11 -12.61
N PRO A 84 -34.10 29.54 -13.28
CA PRO A 84 -34.40 28.12 -13.16
C PRO A 84 -33.32 27.32 -13.89
N ILE A 85 -32.88 26.24 -13.25
CA ILE A 85 -31.91 25.31 -13.83
C ILE A 85 -32.33 23.87 -13.50
N LYS A 86 -31.87 22.91 -14.30
CA LYS A 86 -31.97 21.49 -13.95
C LYS A 86 -30.59 20.97 -13.53
N ALA A 87 -30.49 20.44 -12.33
CA ALA A 87 -29.30 19.79 -11.79
C ALA A 87 -29.45 18.27 -11.92
N LYS A 88 -28.45 17.57 -12.47
CA LYS A 88 -28.48 16.11 -12.68
C LYS A 88 -27.12 15.48 -12.38
N ILE A 89 -27.10 14.50 -11.48
CA ILE A 89 -25.88 13.75 -11.15
C ILE A 89 -25.58 12.66 -12.18
N ASP A 90 -24.31 12.27 -12.25
CA ASP A 90 -23.91 10.98 -12.80
C ASP A 90 -24.39 9.86 -11.86
N SER A 91 -25.48 9.21 -12.24
CA SER A 91 -26.15 8.22 -11.40
C SER A 91 -25.37 6.91 -11.30
N GLU A 92 -24.59 6.55 -12.31
CA GLU A 92 -23.77 5.33 -12.30
C GLU A 92 -22.59 5.51 -11.36
N LYS A 93 -21.87 6.64 -11.48
CA LYS A 93 -20.79 6.99 -10.56
C LYS A 93 -21.28 7.04 -9.12
N ARG A 94 -22.38 7.76 -8.85
CA ARG A 94 -22.96 7.84 -7.50
C ARG A 94 -23.27 6.46 -6.93
N TYR A 95 -23.81 5.56 -7.75
CA TYR A 95 -24.18 4.23 -7.31
C TYR A 95 -22.96 3.37 -6.96
N ALA A 96 -21.89 3.43 -7.79
CA ALA A 96 -20.62 2.78 -7.49
C ALA A 96 -20.01 3.28 -6.17
N VAL A 97 -19.99 4.61 -5.99
CA VAL A 97 -19.53 5.26 -4.76
C VAL A 97 -20.35 4.81 -3.55
N SER A 98 -21.68 4.77 -3.64
CA SER A 98 -22.57 4.29 -2.56
C SER A 98 -22.34 2.83 -2.19
N LYS A 99 -22.06 1.95 -3.18
CA LYS A 99 -21.70 0.54 -2.92
C LYS A 99 -20.39 0.44 -2.15
N ASN A 100 -19.37 1.16 -2.58
CA ASN A 100 -18.09 1.21 -1.87
C ASN A 100 -18.25 1.81 -0.47
N HIS A 101 -19.11 2.82 -0.30
CA HIS A 101 -19.37 3.41 1.01
C HIS A 101 -20.01 2.42 1.99
N SER A 102 -21.10 1.79 1.58
CA SER A 102 -21.75 0.77 2.42
C SER A 102 -20.83 -0.42 2.71
N ALA A 103 -20.03 -0.88 1.74
CA ALA A 103 -19.06 -1.94 1.97
C ALA A 103 -17.97 -1.54 2.97
N ALA A 104 -17.60 -0.26 3.00
CA ALA A 104 -16.62 0.24 3.93
C ALA A 104 -17.19 0.33 5.37
N HIS A 105 -18.49 0.59 5.54
CA HIS A 105 -19.15 0.40 6.84
C HIS A 105 -19.03 -1.06 7.32
N LEU A 106 -19.34 -2.02 6.45
CA LEU A 106 -19.23 -3.45 6.78
C LEU A 106 -17.81 -3.85 7.18
N LEU A 107 -16.79 -3.36 6.45
CA LEU A 107 -15.39 -3.59 6.77
C LEU A 107 -15.02 -2.98 8.13
N PHE A 108 -15.42 -1.73 8.39
CA PHE A 108 -15.15 -1.07 9.66
C PHE A 108 -15.74 -1.84 10.85
N ASP A 109 -17.00 -2.25 10.74
CA ASP A 109 -17.69 -3.00 11.81
C ASP A 109 -17.05 -4.38 12.00
N THR A 110 -16.71 -5.09 10.92
CA THR A 110 -16.00 -6.37 11.01
C THR A 110 -14.63 -6.22 11.67
N LEU A 111 -13.88 -5.15 11.37
CA LEU A 111 -12.59 -4.88 12.01
C LEU A 111 -12.76 -4.57 13.51
N ARG A 112 -13.80 -3.81 13.88
CA ARG A 112 -14.11 -3.52 15.29
C ARG A 112 -14.56 -4.77 16.07
N GLU A 113 -15.30 -5.67 15.44
CA GLU A 113 -15.68 -6.96 16.05
C GLU A 113 -14.49 -7.89 16.26
N MET A 114 -13.56 -7.95 15.29
CA MET A 114 -12.37 -8.78 15.39
C MET A 114 -11.31 -8.18 16.31
N PHE A 115 -11.22 -6.85 16.35
CA PHE A 115 -10.23 -6.09 17.10
C PHE A 115 -10.94 -4.99 17.90
N PRO A 116 -11.53 -5.29 19.07
CA PRO A 116 -12.35 -4.34 19.84
C PRO A 116 -11.64 -3.05 20.29
N THR A 117 -10.31 -3.11 20.41
CA THR A 117 -9.44 -1.97 20.74
C THR A 117 -9.05 -1.14 19.52
N SER A 118 -9.45 -1.55 18.31
CA SER A 118 -9.03 -0.87 17.08
C SER A 118 -9.65 0.52 16.92
N VAL A 119 -8.90 1.45 16.34
CA VAL A 119 -9.33 2.85 16.18
C VAL A 119 -9.23 3.27 14.72
N GLY A 120 -10.32 3.80 14.16
CA GLY A 120 -10.32 4.39 12.82
C GLY A 120 -9.43 5.63 12.75
N LYS A 121 -8.59 5.72 11.71
CA LYS A 121 -7.65 6.83 11.47
C LYS A 121 -7.89 7.58 10.17
N GLY A 122 -8.61 6.96 9.23
CA GLY A 122 -8.81 7.51 7.91
C GLY A 122 -9.74 6.64 7.09
N TYR A 123 -10.47 7.27 6.19
CA TYR A 123 -11.45 6.64 5.35
C TYR A 123 -11.50 7.36 4.02
N PHE A 124 -11.58 6.60 2.92
CA PHE A 124 -11.84 7.16 1.60
C PHE A 124 -12.54 6.16 0.69
N ASN A 125 -13.48 6.62 -0.14
CA ASN A 125 -14.07 5.81 -1.20
C ASN A 125 -14.41 6.64 -2.45
N ASP A 126 -14.27 5.98 -3.60
CA ASP A 126 -14.62 6.51 -4.92
C ASP A 126 -15.41 5.47 -5.73
N GLU A 127 -15.55 5.66 -7.04
CA GLU A 127 -16.23 4.72 -7.93
C GLU A 127 -15.43 3.42 -8.18
N TYR A 128 -14.13 3.40 -7.88
CA TYR A 128 -13.24 2.27 -8.13
C TYR A 128 -13.07 1.37 -6.90
N GLY A 129 -13.14 1.94 -5.70
CA GLY A 129 -13.04 1.16 -4.46
C GLY A 129 -13.10 2.00 -3.19
N LEU A 130 -12.57 1.41 -2.13
CA LEU A 130 -12.49 2.01 -0.80
C LEU A 130 -11.13 1.74 -0.14
N ARG A 131 -10.76 2.61 0.79
CA ARG A 131 -9.67 2.39 1.73
C ARG A 131 -10.05 2.81 3.15
N ILE A 132 -9.58 2.05 4.13
CA ILE A 132 -9.76 2.34 5.56
C ILE A 132 -8.43 2.20 6.27
N ASP A 133 -8.09 3.19 7.09
CA ASP A 133 -6.95 3.17 7.99
C ASP A 133 -7.44 2.82 9.39
N MET A 134 -6.95 1.71 9.94
CA MET A 134 -7.25 1.26 11.28
C MET A 134 -5.95 1.12 12.08
N GLN A 135 -5.96 1.66 13.30
CA GLN A 135 -4.96 1.33 14.30
C GLN A 135 -5.36 0.00 14.95
N ILE A 136 -4.55 -1.04 14.81
CA ILE A 136 -4.78 -2.41 15.31
C ILE A 136 -3.48 -2.89 15.95
N GLU A 137 -3.53 -3.38 17.20
CA GLU A 137 -2.34 -3.82 17.93
C GLU A 137 -1.79 -5.15 17.39
N GLU A 138 -2.70 -6.02 16.98
CA GLU A 138 -2.41 -7.31 16.40
C GLU A 138 -1.69 -7.17 15.05
N LYS A 139 -0.84 -8.16 14.76
CA LYS A 139 -0.22 -8.25 13.44
C LYS A 139 -1.26 -8.70 12.42
N ILE A 140 -1.43 -7.93 11.35
CA ILE A 140 -2.27 -8.33 10.22
C ILE A 140 -1.40 -9.03 9.16
N ASP A 141 -1.80 -10.23 8.80
CA ASP A 141 -1.28 -11.00 7.67
C ASP A 141 -2.38 -11.33 6.66
N TRP A 142 -2.01 -11.96 5.54
CA TRP A 142 -2.98 -12.32 4.51
C TRP A 142 -3.98 -13.40 4.94
N GLY A 143 -3.64 -14.25 5.91
CA GLY A 143 -4.59 -15.18 6.52
C GLY A 143 -5.69 -14.46 7.29
N THR A 144 -5.30 -13.46 8.08
CA THR A 144 -6.22 -12.57 8.80
C THR A 144 -7.07 -11.74 7.82
N ALA A 145 -6.45 -11.16 6.80
CA ALA A 145 -7.16 -10.42 5.74
C ALA A 145 -8.21 -11.28 5.03
N TYR A 146 -7.92 -12.56 4.78
CA TYR A 146 -8.89 -13.50 4.21
C TYR A 146 -10.09 -13.76 5.13
N ILE A 147 -9.87 -13.88 6.45
CA ILE A 147 -10.95 -14.04 7.44
C ILE A 147 -11.82 -12.78 7.48
N ILE A 148 -11.21 -11.59 7.52
CA ILE A 148 -11.93 -10.31 7.46
C ILE A 148 -12.78 -10.27 6.17
N ASN A 149 -12.19 -10.62 5.03
CA ASN A 149 -12.88 -10.62 3.75
C ASN A 149 -14.10 -11.54 3.72
N LYS A 150 -13.97 -12.75 4.29
CA LYS A 150 -15.08 -13.70 4.42
C LYS A 150 -16.22 -13.14 5.25
N ARG A 151 -15.92 -12.57 6.42
CA ARG A 151 -16.94 -11.97 7.30
C ARG A 151 -17.68 -10.81 6.63
N VAL A 152 -16.96 -9.92 5.95
CA VAL A 152 -17.61 -8.83 5.18
C VAL A 152 -18.45 -9.39 4.03
N THR A 153 -17.96 -10.42 3.34
CA THR A 153 -18.70 -11.11 2.28
C THR A 153 -19.99 -11.75 2.79
N GLU A 154 -19.96 -12.34 3.98
CA GLU A 154 -21.15 -12.89 4.65
C GLU A 154 -22.13 -11.78 5.03
N LYS A 155 -21.64 -10.70 5.66
CA LYS A 155 -22.47 -9.54 6.03
C LYS A 155 -23.21 -8.94 4.84
N ARG A 156 -22.53 -8.72 3.70
CA ARG A 156 -23.17 -8.14 2.50
C ARG A 156 -24.23 -9.04 1.86
N ARG A 157 -24.22 -10.34 2.14
CA ARG A 157 -25.21 -11.30 1.63
C ARG A 157 -26.49 -11.32 2.47
N THR A 158 -26.55 -10.54 3.55
CA THR A 158 -27.75 -10.38 4.36
C THR A 158 -28.76 -9.50 3.63
N VAL A 159 -30.03 -9.92 3.63
CA VAL A 159 -31.15 -9.07 3.15
C VAL A 159 -31.44 -8.01 4.21
N SER A 160 -30.72 -6.88 4.14
CA SER A 160 -30.89 -5.76 5.07
C SER A 160 -31.06 -4.47 4.30
N TYR A 161 -32.22 -3.85 4.46
CA TYR A 161 -32.52 -2.54 3.89
C TYR A 161 -31.93 -1.44 4.77
N LYS A 162 -31.54 -0.34 4.13
CA LYS A 162 -31.06 0.87 4.77
C LYS A 162 -32.19 1.52 5.57
N GLU A 163 -31.91 1.78 6.83
CA GLU A 163 -32.70 2.63 7.71
C GLU A 163 -31.92 3.92 7.98
N GLU A 164 -32.61 5.06 7.90
CA GLU A 164 -32.05 6.38 8.20
C GLU A 164 -32.77 6.96 9.42
N ILE A 165 -32.00 7.29 10.45
CA ILE A 165 -32.53 7.81 11.71
C ILE A 165 -31.85 9.14 12.00
N ILE A 166 -32.64 10.20 12.16
CA ILE A 166 -32.15 11.52 12.55
C ILE A 166 -32.38 11.70 14.04
N VAL A 167 -31.31 11.97 14.78
CA VAL A 167 -31.32 12.14 16.24
C VAL A 167 -30.38 13.26 16.67
N ASP A 168 -30.57 13.80 17.86
CA ASP A 168 -29.57 14.68 18.47
C ASP A 168 -28.34 13.88 18.97
N ALA A 169 -27.27 14.60 19.30
CA ALA A 169 -26.03 14.02 19.78
C ALA A 169 -26.18 13.21 21.09
N LYS A 170 -27.08 13.65 21.99
CA LYS A 170 -27.32 12.96 23.25
C LYS A 170 -27.98 11.61 23.01
N THR A 171 -29.02 11.56 22.17
CA THR A 171 -29.70 10.32 21.79
C THR A 171 -28.75 9.38 21.05
N ALA A 172 -27.93 9.88 20.12
CA ALA A 172 -26.92 9.04 19.44
C ALA A 172 -25.96 8.36 20.43
N LYS A 173 -25.49 9.11 21.43
CA LYS A 173 -24.56 8.62 22.46
C LYS A 173 -25.22 7.67 23.46
N GLU A 174 -26.36 8.06 24.03
CA GLU A 174 -26.99 7.35 25.15
C GLU A 174 -27.87 6.17 24.69
N GLN A 175 -28.64 6.33 23.61
CA GLN A 175 -29.59 5.31 23.17
C GLN A 175 -28.98 4.34 22.16
N TYR A 176 -28.13 4.83 21.26
CA TYR A 176 -27.52 4.02 20.20
C TYR A 176 -26.06 3.64 20.48
N ASN A 177 -25.48 4.12 21.58
CA ASN A 177 -24.09 3.85 21.97
C ASN A 177 -23.06 4.19 20.87
N LEU A 178 -23.35 5.25 20.10
CA LEU A 178 -22.47 5.72 19.02
C LEU A 178 -21.54 6.81 19.55
N SER A 179 -20.27 6.74 19.16
CA SER A 179 -19.33 7.82 19.43
C SER A 179 -19.71 9.04 18.60
N ILE A 180 -19.92 10.17 19.29
CA ILE A 180 -20.23 11.47 18.67
C ILE A 180 -18.99 12.36 18.53
N GLU A 181 -17.80 11.81 18.77
CA GLU A 181 -16.54 12.55 18.70
C GLU A 181 -15.83 12.29 17.38
N PHE A 182 -15.48 13.37 16.67
CA PHE A 182 -14.66 13.32 15.48
C PHE A 182 -13.53 14.35 15.57
N ASN A 183 -12.28 13.92 15.39
CA ASN A 183 -11.08 14.76 15.55
C ASN A 183 -11.05 15.54 16.88
N ASN A 184 -11.38 14.87 17.99
CA ASN A 184 -11.43 15.44 19.35
C ASN A 184 -12.44 16.59 19.52
N LYS A 185 -13.48 16.63 18.68
CA LYS A 185 -14.61 17.54 18.83
C LYS A 185 -15.90 16.74 18.86
N GLU A 186 -16.79 17.08 19.79
CA GLU A 186 -18.16 16.56 19.76
C GLU A 186 -18.89 17.16 18.56
N ILE A 187 -19.63 16.31 17.84
CA ILE A 187 -20.48 16.73 16.74
C ILE A 187 -21.81 17.22 17.33
N GLU A 188 -22.16 18.46 17.05
CA GLU A 188 -23.39 19.10 17.52
C GLU A 188 -24.51 19.04 16.46
N GLY A 189 -25.75 19.23 16.94
CA GLY A 189 -26.95 19.30 16.09
C GLY A 189 -27.52 17.94 15.70
N ASP A 190 -28.32 17.94 14.63
CA ASP A 190 -28.96 16.73 14.11
C ASP A 190 -27.94 15.83 13.40
N LEU A 191 -27.82 14.61 13.93
CA LEU A 191 -26.96 13.56 13.45
C LEU A 191 -27.75 12.53 12.65
N ARG A 192 -27.15 12.04 11.56
CA ARG A 192 -27.73 10.99 10.72
C ARG A 192 -27.07 9.65 11.05
N ILE A 193 -27.87 8.71 11.53
CA ILE A 193 -27.50 7.30 11.68
C ILE A 193 -27.93 6.57 10.41
N VAL A 194 -27.02 5.79 9.83
CA VAL A 194 -27.29 4.83 8.77
C VAL A 194 -27.18 3.44 9.38
N LYS A 195 -28.26 2.67 9.27
CA LYS A 195 -28.37 1.32 9.83
C LYS A 195 -28.77 0.32 8.74
N PHE A 196 -28.18 -0.88 8.80
CA PHE A 196 -28.56 -2.02 7.98
C PHE A 196 -28.90 -3.19 8.90
N GLY A 197 -30.14 -3.24 9.41
CA GLY A 197 -30.56 -4.23 10.40
C GLY A 197 -29.57 -4.31 11.58
N ASP A 198 -29.22 -5.53 12.00
CA ASP A 198 -28.22 -5.77 13.04
C ASP A 198 -26.79 -5.92 12.50
N VAL A 199 -26.59 -5.68 11.19
CA VAL A 199 -25.31 -5.93 10.50
C VAL A 199 -24.33 -4.76 10.65
N SER A 200 -24.87 -3.53 10.60
CA SER A 200 -24.08 -2.29 10.64
C SER A 200 -24.94 -1.13 11.13
N MET A 201 -24.37 -0.26 11.96
CA MET A 201 -24.99 0.97 12.44
C MET A 201 -23.93 2.03 12.72
N GLN A 202 -23.94 3.14 11.98
CA GLN A 202 -22.92 4.17 12.10
C GLN A 202 -23.50 5.57 11.91
N LEU A 203 -22.86 6.57 12.52
CA LEU A 203 -23.07 7.98 12.20
C LEU A 203 -22.43 8.28 10.84
N CYS A 204 -23.24 8.62 9.84
CA CYS A 204 -22.74 8.88 8.49
C CYS A 204 -23.62 9.84 7.70
N SER A 205 -22.99 10.84 7.08
CA SER A 205 -23.63 11.75 6.13
C SER A 205 -23.47 11.31 4.67
N GLY A 206 -22.76 10.22 4.39
CA GLY A 206 -22.52 9.74 3.03
C GLY A 206 -23.75 9.12 2.36
N THR A 207 -23.58 8.83 1.08
CA THR A 207 -24.59 8.12 0.28
C THR A 207 -24.38 6.61 0.39
N HIS A 208 -25.49 5.87 0.45
CA HIS A 208 -25.49 4.43 0.70
C HIS A 208 -26.47 3.72 -0.23
N VAL A 209 -26.17 2.46 -0.55
CA VAL A 209 -27.13 1.55 -1.19
C VAL A 209 -28.39 1.39 -0.35
N ASP A 210 -29.51 1.05 -0.98
CA ASP A 210 -30.78 0.84 -0.28
C ASP A 210 -30.85 -0.54 0.38
N ASN A 211 -30.07 -1.51 -0.10
CA ASN A 211 -29.95 -2.85 0.43
C ASN A 211 -28.51 -3.39 0.31
N LEU A 212 -28.03 -4.15 1.30
CA LEU A 212 -26.67 -4.72 1.25
C LEU A 212 -26.43 -5.67 0.07
N LEU A 213 -27.47 -6.33 -0.47
CA LEU A 213 -27.37 -7.18 -1.65
C LEU A 213 -26.98 -6.42 -2.92
N GLU A 214 -27.11 -5.09 -2.93
CA GLU A 214 -26.66 -4.24 -4.04
C GLU A 214 -25.13 -4.19 -4.15
N ILE A 215 -24.40 -4.58 -3.11
CA ILE A 215 -22.95 -4.74 -3.13
C ILE A 215 -22.65 -6.10 -3.83
N PRO A 216 -22.21 -6.09 -5.10
CA PRO A 216 -22.15 -7.33 -5.88
C PRO A 216 -21.00 -8.21 -5.39
N GLU A 217 -19.86 -7.60 -5.06
CA GLU A 217 -18.70 -8.27 -4.51
C GLU A 217 -18.00 -7.44 -3.43
N PHE A 218 -17.10 -8.09 -2.70
CA PHE A 218 -16.17 -7.43 -1.79
C PHE A 218 -14.87 -8.24 -1.73
N VAL A 219 -13.76 -7.58 -2.05
CA VAL A 219 -12.43 -8.16 -1.95
C VAL A 219 -11.46 -7.15 -1.38
N ILE A 220 -10.81 -7.48 -0.26
CA ILE A 220 -9.60 -6.81 0.20
C ILE A 220 -8.48 -7.19 -0.76
N VAL A 221 -8.08 -6.23 -1.59
CA VAL A 221 -7.10 -6.47 -2.66
C VAL A 221 -5.67 -6.12 -2.23
N ASN A 222 -5.53 -5.31 -1.18
CA ASN A 222 -4.24 -5.01 -0.57
C ASN A 222 -4.41 -4.55 0.87
N PHE A 223 -3.35 -4.69 1.67
CA PHE A 223 -3.19 -3.93 2.91
C PHE A 223 -1.73 -3.55 3.12
N GLU A 224 -1.49 -2.40 3.74
CA GLU A 224 -0.14 -1.90 4.03
C GLU A 224 -0.06 -1.32 5.44
N THR A 225 1.14 -1.26 6.02
CA THR A 225 1.37 -0.53 7.26
C THR A 225 1.73 0.93 6.97
N LYS A 226 1.06 1.87 7.64
CA LYS A 226 1.33 3.33 7.55
C LYS A 226 2.17 3.86 8.71
N GLY A 227 2.70 2.98 9.54
CA GLY A 227 3.37 3.30 10.79
C GLY A 227 3.05 2.27 11.86
N LYS A 228 3.56 2.47 13.07
CA LYS A 228 3.38 1.52 14.18
C LYS A 228 1.89 1.24 14.40
N ASN A 229 1.50 -0.01 14.15
CA ASN A 229 0.16 -0.54 14.37
C ASN A 229 -0.95 0.15 13.55
N ILE A 230 -0.64 0.87 12.48
CA ILE A 230 -1.65 1.45 11.58
C ILE A 230 -1.64 0.66 10.27
N TYR A 231 -2.77 0.03 9.96
CA TYR A 231 -2.99 -0.72 8.73
C TYR A 231 -3.97 0.02 7.84
N ARG A 232 -3.60 0.20 6.57
CA ARG A 232 -4.50 0.67 5.52
C ARG A 232 -4.96 -0.51 4.70
N PHE A 233 -6.26 -0.77 4.70
CA PHE A 233 -6.90 -1.78 3.86
C PHE A 233 -7.41 -1.12 2.59
N TYR A 234 -7.22 -1.79 1.45
CA TYR A 234 -7.80 -1.41 0.16
C TYR A 234 -8.77 -2.51 -0.29
N ALA A 235 -9.98 -2.14 -0.65
CA ALA A 235 -10.98 -3.09 -1.14
C ALA A 235 -11.74 -2.57 -2.36
N ILE A 236 -12.24 -3.52 -3.15
CA ILE A 236 -13.01 -3.26 -4.37
C ILE A 236 -14.34 -3.99 -4.26
N THR A 237 -15.43 -3.32 -4.66
CA THR A 237 -16.76 -3.94 -4.75
C THR A 237 -17.24 -4.18 -6.18
N GLU A 238 -16.74 -3.42 -7.16
CA GLU A 238 -17.21 -3.48 -8.55
C GLU A 238 -16.62 -4.66 -9.32
N THR A 239 -17.49 -5.54 -9.83
CA THR A 239 -17.12 -6.81 -10.45
C THR A 239 -16.16 -6.67 -11.65
N PRO A 240 -16.43 -5.84 -12.69
CA PRO A 240 -15.56 -5.78 -13.86
C PRO A 240 -14.16 -5.24 -13.53
N TYR A 241 -14.10 -4.24 -12.65
CA TYR A 241 -12.84 -3.65 -12.20
C TYR A 241 -12.06 -4.61 -11.32
N LEU A 242 -12.75 -5.31 -10.41
CA LEU A 242 -12.16 -6.32 -9.53
C LEU A 242 -11.46 -7.42 -10.33
N TYR A 243 -12.12 -8.06 -11.30
CA TYR A 243 -11.50 -9.17 -12.04
C TYR A 243 -10.27 -8.74 -12.82
N LYS A 244 -10.34 -7.58 -13.49
CA LYS A 244 -9.16 -6.99 -14.16
C LYS A 244 -8.00 -6.75 -13.18
N TYR A 245 -8.32 -6.25 -11.99
CA TYR A 245 -7.32 -5.98 -10.95
C TYR A 245 -6.71 -7.28 -10.41
N LEU A 246 -7.53 -8.31 -10.15
CA LEU A 246 -7.08 -9.61 -9.66
C LEU A 246 -6.20 -10.32 -10.68
N ASP A 247 -6.55 -10.31 -11.97
CA ASP A 247 -5.75 -10.93 -13.02
C ASP A 247 -4.34 -10.30 -13.14
N SER A 248 -4.27 -8.97 -13.04
CA SER A 248 -2.99 -8.24 -13.03
C SER A 248 -2.14 -8.64 -11.81
N LEU A 249 -2.72 -8.61 -10.61
CA LEU A 249 -1.98 -8.94 -9.39
C LEU A 249 -1.49 -10.39 -9.37
N GLN A 250 -2.33 -11.32 -9.82
CA GLN A 250 -1.93 -12.72 -9.92
C GLN A 250 -0.70 -12.83 -10.81
N THR A 251 -0.71 -12.21 -11.99
CA THR A 251 0.42 -12.23 -12.93
C THR A 251 1.74 -11.79 -12.27
N ASP A 252 1.71 -10.70 -11.50
CA ASP A 252 2.88 -10.20 -10.80
C ASP A 252 3.36 -11.17 -9.70
N GLU A 253 2.43 -11.75 -8.94
CA GLU A 253 2.73 -12.75 -7.91
C GLU A 253 3.31 -14.05 -8.50
N TRP A 254 2.81 -14.49 -9.65
CA TRP A 254 3.37 -15.61 -10.39
C TRP A 254 4.83 -15.34 -10.81
N ALA A 255 5.09 -14.14 -11.33
CA ALA A 255 6.44 -13.75 -11.75
C ALA A 255 7.40 -13.70 -10.56
N GLU A 256 6.98 -13.15 -9.42
CA GLU A 256 7.78 -13.12 -8.20
C GLU A 256 8.15 -14.53 -7.74
N MET A 257 7.18 -15.44 -7.70
CA MET A 257 7.44 -16.82 -7.27
C MET A 257 8.51 -17.50 -8.13
N LEU A 258 8.45 -17.35 -9.46
CA LEU A 258 9.44 -17.94 -10.37
C LEU A 258 10.84 -17.36 -10.16
N VAL A 259 10.95 -16.07 -9.85
CA VAL A 259 12.25 -15.43 -9.55
C VAL A 259 12.82 -15.98 -8.24
N VAL A 260 12.00 -16.15 -7.21
CA VAL A 260 12.45 -16.70 -5.92
C VAL A 260 12.82 -18.17 -6.04
N ASP A 261 12.05 -18.97 -6.79
CA ASP A 261 12.33 -20.38 -7.10
C ASP A 261 13.70 -20.52 -7.78
N ALA A 262 13.93 -19.78 -8.87
CA ALA A 262 15.21 -19.78 -9.58
C ALA A 262 16.38 -19.39 -8.66
N ARG A 263 16.18 -18.38 -7.80
CA ARG A 263 17.19 -17.97 -6.81
C ARG A 263 17.44 -19.08 -5.79
N TYR A 264 16.41 -19.71 -5.26
CA TYR A 264 16.54 -20.81 -4.30
C TYR A 264 17.32 -21.98 -4.91
N GLU A 265 17.02 -22.39 -6.14
CA GLU A 265 17.72 -23.45 -6.86
C GLU A 265 19.23 -23.19 -7.02
N THR A 266 19.64 -21.91 -7.19
CA THR A 266 21.08 -21.57 -7.26
C THR A 266 21.85 -21.91 -5.98
N TYR A 267 21.20 -21.82 -4.82
CA TYR A 267 21.81 -22.05 -3.51
C TYR A 267 21.56 -23.47 -3.00
N LYS A 268 20.42 -24.07 -3.35
CA LYS A 268 19.96 -25.39 -2.90
C LYS A 268 21.02 -26.48 -3.05
N ASN A 269 21.67 -26.53 -4.21
CA ASN A 269 22.68 -27.54 -4.50
C ASN A 269 23.92 -27.46 -3.60
N LYS A 270 24.30 -26.24 -3.19
CA LYS A 270 25.51 -26.02 -2.37
C LYS A 270 25.20 -26.00 -0.87
N TYR A 271 24.09 -25.37 -0.47
CA TYR A 271 23.80 -25.08 0.94
C TYR A 271 22.69 -25.96 1.53
N GLY A 272 22.13 -26.87 0.75
CA GLY A 272 21.10 -27.80 1.17
C GLY A 272 19.68 -27.26 0.95
N ARG A 273 18.72 -28.18 1.08
CA ARG A 273 17.29 -27.91 0.90
C ARG A 273 16.68 -27.32 2.17
N ASP A 274 15.60 -26.55 2.01
CA ASP A 274 14.72 -26.11 3.08
C ASP A 274 13.30 -26.63 2.84
N GLU A 275 12.87 -27.57 3.68
CA GLU A 275 11.57 -28.26 3.54
C GLU A 275 10.37 -27.30 3.54
N MET A 276 10.47 -26.14 4.19
CA MET A 276 9.37 -25.16 4.19
C MET A 276 9.29 -24.45 2.83
N LEU A 277 10.42 -24.11 2.22
CA LEU A 277 10.45 -23.58 0.86
C LEU A 277 9.95 -24.61 -0.16
N GLU A 278 10.43 -25.86 -0.09
CA GLU A 278 9.94 -26.93 -0.98
C GLU A 278 8.41 -27.07 -0.87
N SER A 279 7.87 -27.09 0.35
CA SER A 279 6.43 -27.18 0.57
C SER A 279 5.67 -25.98 0.00
N VAL A 280 6.20 -24.76 0.11
CA VAL A 280 5.57 -23.57 -0.48
C VAL A 280 5.54 -23.66 -2.01
N PHE A 281 6.64 -24.10 -2.64
CA PHE A 281 6.70 -24.30 -4.09
C PHE A 281 5.73 -25.40 -4.56
N ASP A 282 5.68 -26.54 -3.87
CA ASP A 282 4.75 -27.63 -4.18
C ASP A 282 3.29 -27.15 -4.13
N ASN A 283 2.91 -26.44 -3.06
CA ASN A 283 1.57 -25.88 -2.91
C ASN A 283 1.24 -24.85 -4.00
N PHE A 284 2.21 -24.05 -4.40
CA PHE A 284 2.04 -23.08 -5.49
C PHE A 284 1.85 -23.76 -6.85
N PHE A 285 2.67 -24.76 -7.18
CA PHE A 285 2.53 -25.50 -8.43
C PHE A 285 1.26 -26.37 -8.46
N ALA A 286 0.77 -26.84 -7.31
CA ALA A 286 -0.55 -27.44 -7.19
C ALA A 286 -1.66 -26.43 -7.46
N LEU A 287 -1.61 -25.24 -6.84
CA LEU A 287 -2.57 -24.17 -7.07
C LEU A 287 -2.64 -23.76 -8.55
N LYS A 288 -1.51 -23.81 -9.27
CA LYS A 288 -1.44 -23.58 -10.73
C LYS A 288 -2.26 -24.58 -11.53
N LYS A 289 -2.21 -25.85 -11.12
CA LYS A 289 -2.86 -26.96 -11.85
C LYS A 289 -4.38 -26.95 -11.66
N ASP A 290 -4.85 -26.41 -10.54
CA ASP A 290 -6.27 -26.35 -10.19
C ASP A 290 -6.99 -25.11 -10.77
N LEU A 291 -6.30 -24.29 -11.57
CA LEU A 291 -6.82 -23.01 -12.06
C LEU A 291 -7.58 -23.15 -13.39
N GLU A 292 -8.83 -23.57 -13.29
CA GLU A 292 -9.89 -23.15 -14.23
C GLU A 292 -10.64 -21.94 -13.63
N GLY A 293 -10.00 -20.77 -13.64
CA GLY A 293 -10.65 -19.47 -13.39
C GLY A 293 -10.14 -18.66 -12.19
N SER A 294 -9.94 -17.37 -12.41
CA SER A 294 -9.60 -16.36 -11.40
C SER A 294 -10.73 -16.20 -10.38
N ASN A 295 -10.72 -16.99 -9.31
CA ASN A 295 -11.65 -16.82 -8.19
C ASN A 295 -10.96 -16.19 -6.96
N ARG A 296 -11.76 -15.53 -6.11
CA ARG A 296 -11.29 -14.76 -4.94
C ARG A 296 -10.50 -15.61 -3.95
N ASP A 297 -10.90 -16.86 -3.75
CA ASP A 297 -10.22 -17.76 -2.83
C ASP A 297 -8.82 -18.10 -3.33
N THR A 298 -8.66 -18.26 -4.65
CA THR A 298 -7.35 -18.49 -5.26
C THR A 298 -6.44 -17.28 -5.09
N PHE A 299 -6.98 -16.06 -5.22
CA PHE A 299 -6.23 -14.84 -4.93
C PHE A 299 -5.70 -14.80 -3.49
N PHE A 300 -6.54 -15.05 -2.48
CA PHE A 300 -6.08 -15.05 -1.09
C PHE A 300 -5.08 -16.18 -0.80
N LYS A 301 -5.29 -17.38 -1.36
CA LYS A 301 -4.32 -18.48 -1.25
C LYS A 301 -2.97 -18.10 -1.84
N LEU A 302 -2.95 -17.48 -3.02
CA LEU A 302 -1.72 -17.02 -3.66
C LEU A 302 -1.00 -15.97 -2.82
N LYS A 303 -1.73 -14.96 -2.30
CA LYS A 303 -1.18 -13.95 -1.38
C LYS A 303 -0.54 -14.57 -0.13
N ILE A 304 -1.18 -15.57 0.47
CA ILE A 304 -0.66 -16.29 1.64
C ILE A 304 0.63 -17.03 1.26
N LEU A 305 0.63 -17.78 0.15
CA LEU A 305 1.80 -18.50 -0.33
C LEU A 305 2.99 -17.57 -0.64
N ILE A 306 2.75 -16.42 -1.26
CA ILE A 306 3.80 -15.43 -1.54
C ILE A 306 4.34 -14.81 -0.24
N SER A 307 3.48 -14.54 0.74
CA SER A 307 3.91 -14.06 2.06
C SER A 307 4.81 -15.08 2.76
N ASP A 308 4.42 -16.36 2.73
CA ASP A 308 5.20 -17.45 3.31
C ASP A 308 6.50 -17.68 2.55
N LEU A 309 6.47 -17.60 1.22
CA LEU A 309 7.66 -17.67 0.37
C LEU A 309 8.70 -16.63 0.78
N ARG A 310 8.31 -15.36 0.88
CA ARG A 310 9.21 -14.26 1.26
C ARG A 310 9.87 -14.52 2.61
N LYS A 311 9.07 -14.90 3.61
CA LYS A 311 9.53 -15.17 4.97
C LYS A 311 10.49 -16.35 5.03
N ASN A 312 10.17 -17.45 4.35
CA ASN A 312 11.02 -18.63 4.34
C ASN A 312 12.30 -18.41 3.54
N MET A 313 12.22 -17.65 2.44
CA MET A 313 13.40 -17.28 1.65
C MET A 313 14.35 -16.37 2.44
N GLU A 314 13.83 -15.40 3.19
CA GLU A 314 14.64 -14.57 4.08
C GLU A 314 15.40 -15.43 5.11
N ARG A 315 14.70 -16.36 5.77
CA ARG A 315 15.32 -17.29 6.71
C ARG A 315 16.39 -18.16 6.04
N TYR A 316 16.10 -18.70 4.87
CA TYR A 316 17.03 -19.52 4.11
C TYR A 316 18.28 -18.75 3.73
N MET A 317 18.13 -17.50 3.27
CA MET A 317 19.27 -16.64 2.94
C MET A 317 20.14 -16.32 4.16
N LEU A 318 19.55 -16.11 5.35
CA LEU A 318 20.34 -15.95 6.58
C LEU A 318 21.17 -17.20 6.91
N MET A 319 20.61 -18.39 6.72
CA MET A 319 21.36 -19.64 6.87
C MET A 319 22.50 -19.74 5.83
N VAL A 320 22.23 -19.43 4.56
CA VAL A 320 23.24 -19.41 3.48
C VAL A 320 24.38 -18.44 3.84
N GLU A 321 24.06 -17.23 4.30
CA GLU A 321 25.05 -16.24 4.72
C GLU A 321 25.90 -16.73 5.89
N SER A 322 25.30 -17.42 6.87
CA SER A 322 26.04 -18.02 7.98
C SER A 322 27.02 -19.08 7.48
N LYS A 323 26.57 -20.01 6.62
CA LYS A 323 27.44 -21.06 6.06
C LYS A 323 28.58 -20.48 5.22
N ARG A 324 28.31 -19.44 4.42
CA ARG A 324 29.33 -18.71 3.66
C ARG A 324 30.37 -18.09 4.59
N LYS A 325 29.96 -17.45 5.68
CA LYS A 325 30.90 -16.92 6.68
C LYS A 325 31.75 -18.01 7.33
N ASP A 326 31.18 -19.17 7.63
CA ASP A 326 31.94 -20.30 8.17
C ASP A 326 32.98 -20.84 7.18
N GLU A 327 32.63 -20.93 5.88
CA GLU A 327 33.57 -21.31 4.81
C GLU A 327 34.72 -20.29 4.71
N LEU A 328 34.40 -18.99 4.70
CA LEU A 328 35.39 -17.91 4.66
C LEU A 328 36.26 -17.90 5.92
N TYR A 329 35.67 -18.12 7.10
CA TYR A 329 36.40 -18.20 8.35
C TYR A 329 37.45 -19.32 8.29
N LYS A 330 37.04 -20.54 7.93
CA LYS A 330 37.96 -21.69 7.78
C LYS A 330 39.06 -21.42 6.77
N LYS A 331 38.75 -20.70 5.68
CA LYS A 331 39.69 -20.39 4.61
C LYS A 331 40.73 -19.33 5.02
N TYR A 332 40.33 -18.34 5.80
CA TYR A 332 41.12 -17.13 6.04
C TYR A 332 41.61 -16.92 7.48
N ILE A 333 41.24 -17.79 8.43
CA ILE A 333 41.60 -17.63 9.84
C ILE A 333 43.12 -17.60 10.10
N ASP A 334 43.86 -18.51 9.46
CA ASP A 334 45.28 -18.78 9.74
C ASP A 334 46.18 -18.57 8.51
N ILE A 335 45.81 -17.63 7.63
CA ILE A 335 46.63 -17.32 6.45
C ILE A 335 47.89 -16.55 6.84
N LYS A 336 48.93 -16.67 6.00
CA LYS A 336 50.17 -15.89 6.13
C LYS A 336 50.14 -14.69 5.19
N PRO A 337 50.85 -13.59 5.53
CA PRO A 337 50.93 -12.44 4.64
C PRO A 337 51.70 -12.80 3.36
N ASP A 338 51.26 -12.24 2.24
CA ASP A 338 51.97 -12.31 0.96
C ASP A 338 53.30 -11.55 1.01
N ILE A 339 53.33 -10.46 1.78
CA ILE A 339 54.54 -9.67 2.05
C ILE A 339 54.68 -9.48 3.56
N ALA A 340 55.72 -10.07 4.15
CA ALA A 340 56.07 -9.90 5.55
C ALA A 340 57.17 -8.83 5.70
N GLY A 341 57.05 -7.97 6.71
CA GLY A 341 58.01 -6.88 6.93
C GLY A 341 57.62 -6.01 8.11
N GLU A 342 57.94 -4.71 8.03
CA GLU A 342 57.45 -3.73 9.00
C GLU A 342 55.92 -3.76 9.04
N ASN A 343 55.26 -3.69 7.88
CA ASN A 343 53.83 -3.93 7.73
C ASN A 343 53.58 -5.25 7.00
N ASN A 344 52.69 -6.09 7.52
CA ASN A 344 52.26 -7.32 6.87
C ASN A 344 51.17 -7.01 5.82
N ILE A 345 51.33 -7.49 4.59
CA ILE A 345 50.36 -7.25 3.50
C ILE A 345 49.74 -8.57 3.07
N PHE A 346 48.41 -8.62 3.08
CA PHE A 346 47.61 -9.76 2.60
C PHE A 346 46.84 -9.33 1.34
N ILE A 347 47.01 -10.09 0.26
CA ILE A 347 46.38 -9.86 -1.04
C ILE A 347 45.49 -11.04 -1.36
N ILE A 348 44.19 -10.88 -1.11
CA ILE A 348 43.21 -11.93 -1.31
C ILE A 348 42.59 -11.78 -2.71
N LYS A 349 42.71 -12.81 -3.53
CA LYS A 349 41.96 -12.96 -4.78
C LYS A 349 41.01 -14.14 -4.66
N ASP A 350 39.70 -13.89 -4.57
CA ASP A 350 38.71 -14.94 -4.35
C ASP A 350 37.39 -14.73 -5.10
N GLY A 351 36.71 -15.85 -5.37
CA GLY A 351 35.49 -15.93 -6.19
C GLY A 351 34.26 -15.29 -5.59
N ASP A 352 33.44 -14.66 -6.44
CA ASP A 352 32.07 -14.16 -6.20
C ASP A 352 31.78 -13.71 -4.77
N LEU A 353 32.63 -12.80 -4.28
CA LEU A 353 32.50 -12.19 -2.96
C LEU A 353 31.61 -10.96 -3.05
N GLU A 354 30.61 -10.90 -2.18
CA GLU A 354 29.91 -9.66 -1.91
C GLU A 354 30.77 -8.73 -1.03
N THR A 355 30.52 -7.42 -1.10
CA THR A 355 31.26 -6.41 -0.30
C THR A 355 31.23 -6.73 1.19
N LYS A 356 30.11 -7.25 1.70
CA LYS A 356 29.97 -7.66 3.12
C LYS A 356 30.91 -8.81 3.49
N GLU A 357 31.21 -9.69 2.54
CA GLU A 357 32.11 -10.83 2.71
C GLU A 357 33.57 -10.41 2.61
N MET A 358 33.90 -9.54 1.65
CA MET A 358 35.23 -8.90 1.59
C MET A 358 35.55 -8.16 2.89
N ASN A 359 34.58 -7.41 3.42
CA ASN A 359 34.71 -6.76 4.72
C ASN A 359 34.95 -7.76 5.85
N PHE A 360 34.20 -8.86 5.89
CA PHE A 360 34.37 -9.92 6.89
C PHE A 360 35.77 -10.55 6.83
N ILE A 361 36.29 -10.84 5.64
CA ILE A 361 37.64 -11.39 5.44
C ILE A 361 38.70 -10.42 5.99
N CYS A 362 38.62 -9.13 5.62
CA CYS A 362 39.52 -8.09 6.14
C CYS A 362 39.49 -8.02 7.67
N ASP A 363 38.29 -7.97 8.26
CA ASP A 363 38.14 -7.88 9.72
C ASP A 363 38.69 -9.13 10.43
N LEU A 364 38.47 -10.32 9.86
CA LEU A 364 39.00 -11.57 10.38
C LEU A 364 40.53 -11.58 10.42
N ILE A 365 41.17 -11.25 9.29
CA ILE A 365 42.63 -11.28 9.16
C ILE A 365 43.26 -10.21 10.07
N LEU A 366 42.75 -8.97 10.05
CA LEU A 366 43.29 -7.88 10.86
C LEU A 366 43.09 -8.07 12.35
N LYS A 367 42.07 -8.82 12.77
CA LYS A 367 41.86 -9.16 14.19
C LYS A 367 42.95 -10.09 14.71
N ASN A 368 43.46 -11.00 13.88
CA ASN A 368 44.47 -11.98 14.27
C ASN A 368 45.91 -11.51 13.97
N ASN A 369 46.07 -10.47 13.17
CA ASN A 369 47.37 -9.97 12.73
C ASN A 369 47.50 -8.47 13.02
N SER A 370 48.38 -8.12 13.96
CA SER A 370 48.75 -6.72 14.20
C SER A 370 49.64 -6.19 13.08
N ASN A 371 49.71 -4.86 12.97
CA ASN A 371 50.50 -4.14 11.97
C ASN A 371 50.34 -4.69 10.53
N SER A 372 49.08 -4.84 10.11
CA SER A 372 48.69 -5.48 8.87
C SER A 372 47.80 -4.60 7.99
N TYR A 373 47.88 -4.85 6.68
CA TYR A 373 47.01 -4.34 5.64
C TYR A 373 46.44 -5.52 4.85
N VAL A 374 45.14 -5.47 4.56
CA VAL A 374 44.46 -6.52 3.79
C VAL A 374 43.74 -5.86 2.63
N GLU A 375 43.99 -6.36 1.43
CA GLU A 375 43.18 -6.08 0.24
C GLU A 375 42.52 -7.37 -0.26
N VAL A 376 41.27 -7.22 -0.70
CA VAL A 376 40.46 -8.28 -1.27
C VAL A 376 39.98 -7.81 -2.63
N ILE A 377 40.29 -8.62 -3.63
CA ILE A 377 39.90 -8.44 -5.03
C ILE A 377 39.01 -9.62 -5.40
N ASP A 378 37.82 -9.31 -5.91
CA ASP A 378 36.92 -10.35 -6.43
C ASP A 378 37.55 -11.02 -7.66
N LYS A 379 37.28 -12.31 -7.89
CA LYS A 379 37.77 -13.11 -9.03
C LYS A 379 37.43 -12.53 -10.40
N PHE A 380 36.32 -11.82 -10.55
CA PHE A 380 35.99 -11.10 -11.79
C PHE A 380 36.75 -9.77 -11.92
N GLU A 381 37.56 -9.44 -10.91
CA GLU A 381 38.38 -8.25 -10.80
C GLU A 381 37.55 -6.98 -11.06
N THR A 382 36.31 -6.98 -10.57
CA THR A 382 35.38 -5.85 -10.69
C THR A 382 35.28 -5.01 -9.43
N LYS A 383 35.56 -5.61 -8.27
CA LYS A 383 35.45 -4.98 -6.95
C LYS A 383 36.77 -5.07 -6.20
N PHE A 384 37.08 -3.98 -5.52
CA PHE A 384 38.20 -3.85 -4.62
C PHE A 384 37.71 -3.42 -3.23
N PHE A 385 38.24 -4.05 -2.19
CA PHE A 385 37.98 -3.68 -0.80
C PHE A 385 39.27 -3.86 0.01
N CYS A 386 39.63 -2.89 0.85
CA CYS A 386 40.79 -3.02 1.71
C CYS A 386 40.57 -2.43 3.11
N LYS A 387 41.30 -2.97 4.09
CA LYS A 387 41.42 -2.40 5.43
C LYS A 387 42.84 -2.38 5.95
N SER A 388 43.11 -1.49 6.89
CA SER A 388 44.42 -1.34 7.53
C SER A 388 44.28 -1.18 9.05
N ASN A 389 45.15 -1.86 9.81
CA ASN A 389 45.42 -1.58 11.22
C ASN A 389 46.90 -1.16 11.45
N CYS A 390 47.62 -0.80 10.39
CA CYS A 390 49.02 -0.41 10.39
C CYS A 390 49.23 1.02 9.86
N SER A 391 50.48 1.40 9.58
CA SER A 391 50.82 2.71 9.02
C SER A 391 50.38 2.92 7.56
N ILE A 392 49.96 1.87 6.85
CA ILE A 392 49.45 1.97 5.47
C ILE A 392 48.06 2.62 5.49
N ILE A 393 47.91 3.74 4.79
CA ILE A 393 46.62 4.46 4.65
C ILE A 393 45.79 3.81 3.54
N ALA A 394 44.66 3.21 3.91
CA ALA A 394 43.84 2.38 3.01
C ALA A 394 43.39 3.12 1.74
N ILE A 395 42.86 4.35 1.88
CA ILE A 395 42.40 5.14 0.73
C ILE A 395 43.53 5.57 -0.21
N GLU A 396 44.73 5.82 0.31
CA GLU A 396 45.89 6.20 -0.51
C GLU A 396 46.43 4.98 -1.26
N ARG A 397 46.53 3.83 -0.57
CA ARG A 397 46.94 2.55 -1.16
C ARG A 397 46.00 2.13 -2.29
N MET A 398 44.68 2.30 -2.09
CA MET A 398 43.67 2.01 -3.12
C MET A 398 43.81 2.91 -4.36
N LYS A 399 43.99 4.23 -4.16
CA LYS A 399 44.10 5.19 -5.27
C LYS A 399 45.39 5.01 -6.07
N ASN A 400 46.46 4.60 -5.42
CA ASN A 400 47.78 4.41 -6.01
C ASN A 400 48.06 2.92 -6.32
N HIS A 401 47.03 2.10 -6.52
CA HIS A 401 47.22 0.68 -6.78
C HIS A 401 48.01 0.46 -8.10
N ASP A 402 48.98 -0.44 -8.08
CA ASP A 402 49.97 -0.56 -9.18
C ASP A 402 49.35 -1.14 -10.46
N LYS A 403 48.34 -2.02 -10.32
CA LYS A 403 47.81 -2.84 -11.42
C LYS A 403 46.57 -2.26 -12.13
N PHE A 404 45.80 -1.42 -11.44
CA PHE A 404 44.53 -0.91 -11.95
C PHE A 404 44.14 0.36 -11.20
N ASN A 405 43.20 1.10 -11.76
CA ASN A 405 42.57 2.21 -11.06
C ASN A 405 41.37 1.68 -10.25
N VAL A 406 41.07 2.32 -9.13
CA VAL A 406 39.88 2.00 -8.33
C VAL A 406 39.05 3.26 -8.17
N GLU A 407 37.86 3.26 -8.76
CA GLU A 407 36.87 4.31 -8.55
C GLU A 407 36.06 4.01 -7.30
N GLY A 408 36.29 4.81 -6.26
CA GLY A 408 35.64 4.60 -4.97
C GLY A 408 36.13 5.56 -3.89
N GLY A 409 35.80 5.22 -2.65
CA GLY A 409 36.00 6.09 -1.51
C GLY A 409 36.35 5.31 -0.25
N GLY A 410 36.78 6.04 0.76
CA GLY A 410 37.24 5.45 2.01
C GLY A 410 37.91 6.46 2.91
N ASN A 411 38.52 5.94 3.97
CA ASN A 411 39.31 6.67 4.94
C ASN A 411 40.64 5.96 5.17
N ALA A 412 41.39 6.36 6.19
CA ALA A 412 42.69 5.77 6.49
C ALA A 412 42.64 4.28 6.85
N LYS A 413 41.53 3.78 7.39
CA LYS A 413 41.37 2.39 7.86
C LYS A 413 40.62 1.48 6.91
N THR A 414 39.79 2.02 6.03
CA THR A 414 38.95 1.21 5.12
C THR A 414 38.71 1.97 3.84
N ALA A 415 38.84 1.30 2.70
CA ALA A 415 38.50 1.84 1.40
C ALA A 415 37.94 0.77 0.48
N GLN A 416 37.09 1.18 -0.46
CA GLN A 416 36.46 0.27 -1.42
C GLN A 416 36.15 1.00 -2.72
N GLY A 417 36.03 0.24 -3.81
CA GLY A 417 35.60 0.79 -5.08
C GLY A 417 35.49 -0.25 -6.19
N LYS A 418 35.11 0.24 -7.36
CA LYS A 418 35.06 -0.53 -8.59
C LYS A 418 36.43 -0.49 -9.26
N ILE A 419 36.91 -1.63 -9.70
CA ILE A 419 38.16 -1.73 -10.45
C ILE A 419 37.92 -1.25 -11.88
N ILE A 420 38.81 -0.39 -12.36
CA ILE A 420 38.92 0.07 -13.74
C ILE A 420 40.32 -0.27 -14.21
N TRP A 421 40.39 -1.23 -15.13
CA TRP A 421 41.64 -1.58 -15.77
C TRP A 421 42.17 -0.37 -16.53
N ARG A 422 43.46 -0.08 -16.33
CA ARG A 422 44.15 0.86 -17.20
C ARG A 422 44.19 0.15 -18.55
N ASP A 423 43.59 0.73 -19.59
CA ASP A 423 43.73 0.20 -20.94
C ASP A 423 45.22 -0.07 -21.17
N GLU A 424 45.55 -1.31 -21.56
CA GLU A 424 46.88 -1.62 -22.07
C GLU A 424 47.05 -0.83 -23.38
N LEU A 425 47.41 0.44 -23.28
CA LEU A 425 48.08 1.14 -24.35
C LEU A 425 49.51 0.60 -24.39
N ASN A 426 49.66 -0.53 -25.10
CA ASN A 426 50.73 -0.79 -26.06
C ASN A 426 50.49 -2.09 -26.82
#